data_AF-A0A2E7KXB1-F1
#
_entry.id   AF-A0A2E7KXB1-F1
#
_cell.length_a   1.000
_cell.length_b   1.000
_cell.length_c   1.000
_cell.angle_alpha   90.00
_cell.angle_beta   90.00
_cell.angle_gamma   90.00
#
_symmetry.space_group_name_H-M   'P 1'
#
loop_
_entity.id
_entity.type
_entity.pdbx_description
1 polymer ?
#
loop_
_entity_poly.entity_id
_entity_poly.type
_entity_poly.pdbx_seq_one_letter_code
_entity_poly.pdbx_strand_id
1 'polypeptide(L)' 'MKKRQFVDHVRVLARAGDGGNGIVHFRREKYIPKGGPDGGDGGDGG' A
#
# COMPACT_ATOMS: atom_id res chain seq x y z
N MET A 1 25.82 45.32 10.11
CA MET A 1 24.37 45.33 9.81
C MET A 1 23.93 43.89 9.54
N LYS A 2 23.01 43.32 10.34
CA LYS A 2 22.45 41.98 10.06
C LYS A 2 21.31 42.11 9.05
N LYS A 3 21.42 41.43 7.92
CA LYS A 3 20.39 41.36 6.87
C LYS A 3 19.19 40.59 7.45
N ARG A 4 18.00 41.21 7.50
CA ARG A 4 16.76 40.49 7.85
C ARG A 4 16.35 39.66 6.63
N GLN A 5 16.43 38.35 6.76
CA GLN A 5 16.00 37.41 5.73
C GLN A 5 14.55 37.04 6.01
N PHE A 6 13.67 37.23 5.02
CA PHE A 6 12.27 36.83 5.12
C PHE A 6 12.18 35.31 4.92
N VAL A 7 11.47 34.62 5.82
CA VAL A 7 11.26 33.18 5.77
C VAL A 7 9.77 32.93 5.94
N ASP A 8 9.16 32.28 4.95
CA ASP A 8 7.77 31.84 5.02
C ASP A 8 7.71 30.39 5.56
N HIS A 9 6.66 30.09 6.33
CA HIS A 9 6.47 28.79 6.96
C HIS A 9 5.05 28.29 6.71
N VAL A 10 4.94 27.06 6.24
CA VAL A 10 3.68 26.33 6.15
C VAL A 10 3.82 24.97 6.82
N ARG A 11 2.74 24.51 7.46
CA ARG A 11 2.66 23.14 7.98
C ARG A 11 1.92 22.27 6.98
N VAL A 12 2.51 21.13 6.66
CA VAL A 12 1.89 20.10 5.84
C VAL A 12 1.75 18.83 6.64
N LEU A 13 0.63 18.14 6.44
CA LEU A 13 0.41 16.79 6.91
C LEU A 13 0.54 15.87 5.70
N ALA A 14 1.50 14.97 5.75
CA ALA A 14 1.69 13.93 4.75
C ALA A 14 1.58 12.56 5.42
N ARG A 15 0.97 11.61 4.73
CA ARG A 15 0.91 10.21 5.14
C ARG A 15 1.28 9.35 3.94
N ALA A 16 2.04 8.31 4.22
CA ALA A 16 2.31 7.20 3.32
C ALA A 16 1.01 6.52 2.82
N GLY A 17 1.08 5.91 1.64
CA GLY A 17 0.07 4.99 1.17
C GLY A 17 0.04 3.72 2.03
N ASP A 18 -1.16 3.21 2.28
CA ASP A 18 -1.31 1.92 2.94
C ASP A 18 -0.91 0.78 2.01
N GLY A 19 -0.48 -0.35 2.58
CA GLY A 19 -0.28 -1.58 1.83
C GLY A 19 -1.59 -2.16 1.31
N GLY A 20 -1.50 -2.94 0.24
CA GLY A 20 -2.63 -3.70 -0.29
C GLY A 20 -3.00 -4.87 0.61
N ASN A 21 -4.26 -5.28 0.58
CA ASN A 21 -4.67 -6.54 1.20
C ASN A 21 -4.29 -7.72 0.30
N GLY A 22 -3.91 -8.86 0.89
CA GLY A 22 -3.87 -10.13 0.18
C GLY A 22 -5.26 -10.64 -0.17
N ILE A 23 -5.32 -11.76 -0.90
CA ILE A 23 -6.58 -12.35 -1.35
C ILE A 23 -6.74 -13.78 -0.86
N VAL A 24 -7.95 -14.14 -0.43
CA VAL A 24 -8.33 -15.54 -0.20
C VAL A 24 -8.93 -16.10 -1.47
N HIS A 25 -8.21 -16.99 -2.14
CA HIS A 25 -8.66 -17.66 -3.35
C HIS A 25 -8.31 -19.16 -3.32
N PHE A 26 -9.13 -19.95 -3.99
CA PHE A 26 -8.89 -21.38 -4.19
C PHE A 26 -8.94 -21.69 -5.68
N ARG A 27 -7.96 -22.46 -6.15
CA ARG A 27 -7.84 -22.85 -7.55
C ARG A 27 -9.07 -23.64 -7.99
N ARG A 28 -9.62 -23.30 -9.16
CA ARG A 28 -10.78 -24.00 -9.76
C ARG A 28 -10.43 -24.55 -11.12
N GLU A 29 -10.42 -25.87 -11.23
CA GLU A 29 -10.19 -26.58 -12.49
C GLU A 29 -11.34 -27.54 -12.75
N LYS A 30 -11.70 -27.72 -14.04
CA LYS A 30 -12.91 -28.43 -14.48
C LYS A 30 -13.09 -29.83 -13.88
N TYR A 31 -12.00 -30.52 -13.58
CA TYR A 31 -12.01 -31.90 -13.08
C TYR A 31 -11.39 -32.05 -11.69
N ILE A 32 -11.10 -30.94 -11.01
CA ILE A 32 -10.58 -30.94 -9.64
C ILE A 32 -11.65 -30.34 -8.72
N PRO A 33 -12.39 -31.17 -7.96
CA PRO A 33 -13.49 -30.69 -7.12
C PRO A 33 -13.06 -29.71 -6.02
N LYS A 34 -11.82 -29.81 -5.55
CA LYS A 34 -11.24 -28.93 -4.52
C LYS A 34 -9.78 -28.64 -4.86
N GLY A 35 -9.53 -27.57 -5.60
CA GLY A 35 -8.17 -27.07 -5.78
C GLY A 35 -7.63 -26.45 -4.49
N GLY A 36 -6.31 -26.47 -4.36
CA GLY A 36 -5.63 -25.88 -3.20
C GLY A 36 -5.79 -24.35 -3.13
N PRO A 37 -5.45 -23.74 -1.98
CA PRO A 37 -5.38 -22.29 -1.86
C PRO A 37 -4.29 -21.73 -2.78
N ASP A 38 -4.62 -20.69 -3.52
CA ASP A 38 -3.75 -20.02 -4.50
C ASP A 38 -3.90 -18.50 -4.46
N GLY A 39 -4.40 -17.98 -3.34
CA GLY A 39 -4.42 -16.55 -3.06
C GLY A 39 -3.03 -15.97 -2.84
N GLY A 40 -2.82 -14.74 -3.29
CA GLY A 40 -1.55 -14.01 -3.15
C GLY A 40 -1.55 -13.01 -2.01
N ASP A 41 -0.34 -12.54 -1.67
CA ASP A 41 -0.10 -11.52 -0.65
C ASP A 41 -0.50 -10.12 -1.12
N GLY A 42 -0.64 -9.22 -0.15
CA GLY A 42 -0.79 -7.79 -0.40
C GLY A 42 0.54 -7.14 -0.81
N GLY A 43 0.45 -6.00 -1.50
CA GLY A 43 1.61 -5.19 -1.83
C GLY A 43 1.99 -4.22 -0.70
N ASP A 44 3.22 -3.75 -0.70
CA ASP A 44 3.69 -2.78 0.29
C ASP A 44 3.07 -1.39 0.08
N GLY A 45 2.88 -0.68 1.20
CA GLY A 45 2.58 0.75 1.22
C GLY A 45 3.85 1.58 0.99
N GLY A 46 3.69 2.86 0.67
CA GLY A 46 4.81 3.76 0.31
C GLY A 46 4.83 5.03 1.12
#